data_AF-X1CH86-F1
#
_entry.id   AF-X1CH86-F1
#
_cell.length_a   1.000
_cell.length_b   1.000
_cell.length_c   1.000
_cell.angle_alpha   90.00
_cell.angle_beta   90.00
_cell.angle_gamma   90.00
#
_symmetry.space_group_name_H-M   'P 1'
#
loop_
_entity.id
_entity.type
_entity.pdbx_description
1 polymer ?
#
loop_
_entity_poly.entity_id
_entity_poly.type
_entity_poly.pdbx_seq_one_letter_code
_entity_poly.pdbx_strand_id
1 'polypeptide(L)'
;MRRIKTFDIIRGWCMFMMVFGHMLSWWIISQDRWLTSAIHSIFGDIIAIGFLFISGLSAVIFFRNRLTKAEASIEYSLEQVKREYLFRALLIFIVALIYNSATAIGTLDPLNIWKWFIPLTIAISL
;
A
#
# COMPACT_ATOMS: atom_id res chain seq x y z
N MET A 1 -23.09 2.98 3.32
CA MET A 1 -22.11 1.90 3.12
C MET A 1 -21.46 1.55 4.45
N ARG A 2 -21.47 0.28 4.85
CA ARG A 2 -20.88 -0.16 6.14
C ARG A 2 -19.41 -0.51 5.90
N ARG A 3 -18.49 0.25 6.48
CA ARG A 3 -17.06 -0.11 6.47
C ARG A 3 -16.87 -1.47 7.14
N ILE A 4 -16.01 -2.31 6.57
CA ILE A 4 -15.63 -3.58 7.17
C ILE A 4 -14.54 -3.29 8.22
N LYS A 5 -14.96 -3.08 9.47
CA LYS A 5 -14.07 -2.68 10.58
C LYS A 5 -12.86 -3.62 10.73
N THR A 6 -13.06 -4.91 10.51
CA THR A 6 -11.98 -5.92 10.59
C THR A 6 -10.86 -5.63 9.60
N PHE A 7 -11.17 -5.23 8.36
CA PHE A 7 -10.15 -4.90 7.36
C PHE A 7 -9.40 -3.62 7.70
N ASP A 8 -10.07 -2.67 8.33
CA ASP A 8 -9.44 -1.44 8.81
C ASP A 8 -8.48 -1.73 9.97
N ILE A 9 -8.89 -2.59 10.92
CA ILE A 9 -8.05 -3.01 12.06
C ILE A 9 -6.82 -3.77 11.58
N ILE A 10 -6.97 -4.76 10.69
CA ILE A 10 -5.85 -5.55 10.20
C ILE A 10 -4.86 -4.67 9.42
N ARG A 11 -5.35 -3.77 8.55
CA ARG A 11 -4.46 -2.81 7.86
C ARG A 11 -3.75 -1.90 8.84
N GLY A 12 -4.47 -1.39 9.84
CA GLY A 12 -3.90 -0.59 10.92
C GLY A 12 -2.78 -1.32 11.65
N TRP A 13 -3.00 -2.59 11.99
CA TRP A 13 -1.99 -3.45 12.61
C TRP A 13 -0.77 -3.64 11.72
N CYS A 14 -0.95 -3.91 10.42
CA CYS A 14 0.17 -4.05 9.50
C CYS A 14 0.99 -2.75 9.40
N MET A 15 0.33 -1.59 9.28
CA MET A 15 1.01 -0.30 9.26
C MET A 15 1.77 -0.03 10.56
N PHE A 16 1.15 -0.33 11.70
CA PHE A 16 1.79 -0.22 13.00
C PHE A 16 3.07 -1.07 13.05
N MET A 17 3.01 -2.34 12.64
CA MET A 17 4.16 -3.23 12.67
C MET A 17 5.27 -2.82 11.70
N MET A 18 4.92 -2.29 10.51
CA MET A 18 5.91 -1.75 9.56
C MET A 18 6.66 -0.54 10.15
N VAL A 19 5.92 0.41 10.75
CA VAL A 19 6.52 1.58 11.41
C VAL A 19 7.35 1.13 12.62
N PHE A 20 6.82 0.24 13.44
CA PHE A 20 7.51 -0.29 14.61
C PHE A 20 8.84 -0.96 14.21
N GLY A 21 8.85 -1.78 13.15
CA GLY A 21 10.07 -2.40 12.65
C GLY A 21 11.13 -1.38 12.19
N HIS A 22 10.72 -0.29 11.55
CA HIS A 22 11.63 0.81 11.19
C HIS A 22 12.12 1.62 12.39
N MET A 23 11.26 1.85 13.39
CA MET A 23 11.69 2.50 14.64
C MET A 23 12.68 1.65 15.42
N LEU A 24 12.45 0.33 15.48
CA LEU A 24 13.35 -0.61 16.13
C LEU A 24 14.74 -0.57 15.49
N SER A 25 14.82 -0.47 14.15
CA SER A 25 16.11 -0.42 13.45
C SER A 25 16.91 0.86 13.72
N TRP A 26 16.27 1.94 14.17
CA TRP A 26 16.94 3.19 14.54
C TRP A 26 17.33 3.23 16.02
N TRP A 27 16.59 2.57 16.89
CA TRP A 27 16.85 2.58 18.34
C TRP A 27 17.77 1.48 18.84
N ILE A 28 17.97 0.41 18.07
CA ILE A 28 18.78 -0.72 18.53
C ILE A 28 20.28 -0.41 18.48
N ILE A 29 21.00 -0.80 19.52
CA ILE A 29 22.46 -0.73 19.54
C ILE A 29 23.07 -1.76 18.59
N SER A 30 24.30 -1.53 18.13
CA SER A 30 24.96 -2.35 17.11
C SER A 30 25.02 -3.84 17.46
N GLN A 31 25.17 -4.16 18.75
CA GLN A 31 25.28 -5.52 19.28
C GLN A 31 23.98 -6.33 19.11
N ASP A 32 22.83 -5.65 19.08
CA ASP A 32 21.51 -6.28 19.06
C ASP A 32 20.84 -6.24 17.67
N ARG A 33 21.56 -5.82 16.61
CA ARG A 33 21.03 -5.76 15.23
C ARG A 33 20.49 -7.11 14.73
N TRP A 34 20.95 -8.22 15.29
CA TRP A 34 20.42 -9.55 14.98
C TRP A 34 18.92 -9.65 15.28
N LEU A 35 18.43 -8.96 16.32
CA LEU A 35 17.01 -8.95 16.70
C LEU A 35 16.14 -8.26 15.65
N THR A 36 16.59 -7.11 15.14
CA THR A 36 15.90 -6.43 14.02
C THR A 36 15.88 -7.29 12.76
N SER A 37 16.98 -8.01 12.48
CA SER A 37 17.03 -8.93 11.35
C SER A 37 16.06 -10.10 11.54
N ALA A 38 16.02 -10.70 12.73
CA ALA A 38 15.13 -11.82 13.04
C ALA A 38 13.65 -11.42 12.93
N ILE A 39 13.28 -10.26 13.47
CA ILE A 39 11.90 -9.75 13.38
C ILE A 39 11.54 -9.49 11.90
N HIS A 40 12.43 -8.87 11.13
CA HIS A 40 12.20 -8.60 9.72
C HIS A 40 12.05 -9.90 8.91
N SER A 41 12.90 -10.90 9.14
CA SER A 41 12.82 -12.19 8.44
C SER A 41 11.57 -13.00 8.78
N ILE A 42 11.08 -12.93 10.02
CA ILE A 42 9.89 -13.69 10.43
C ILE A 42 8.60 -12.98 10.00
N PHE A 43 8.54 -11.65 10.20
CA PHE A 43 7.28 -10.91 10.08
C PHE A 43 7.22 -9.96 8.90
N GLY A 44 8.36 -9.54 8.33
CA GLY A 44 8.41 -8.52 7.28
C GLY A 44 7.53 -8.87 6.08
N ASP A 45 7.73 -10.07 5.51
CA ASP A 45 6.97 -10.54 4.36
C ASP A 45 5.48 -10.76 4.72
N ILE A 46 5.21 -11.37 5.87
CA ILE A 46 3.82 -11.64 6.31
C ILE A 46 3.05 -10.34 6.50
N ILE A 47 3.66 -9.33 7.12
CA ILE A 47 3.03 -8.03 7.35
C ILE A 47 2.82 -7.30 6.03
N ALA A 48 3.82 -7.26 5.15
CA ALA A 48 3.74 -6.58 3.87
C ALA A 48 2.69 -7.23 2.95
N ILE A 49 2.73 -8.56 2.81
CA ILE A 49 1.77 -9.33 2.02
C ILE A 49 0.37 -9.21 2.62
N GLY A 50 0.24 -9.32 3.94
CA GLY A 50 -1.05 -9.18 4.64
C GLY A 50 -1.66 -7.80 4.43
N PHE A 51 -0.85 -6.74 4.49
CA PHE A 51 -1.30 -5.38 4.20
C PHE A 51 -1.80 -5.24 2.77
N LEU A 52 -1.03 -5.73 1.79
CA LEU A 52 -1.38 -5.67 0.37
C LEU A 52 -2.65 -6.46 0.08
N PHE A 53 -2.75 -7.68 0.60
CA PHE A 53 -3.90 -8.55 0.41
C PHE A 53 -5.20 -7.94 0.95
N ILE A 54 -5.20 -7.48 2.20
CA ILE A 54 -6.40 -6.85 2.79
C ILE A 54 -6.74 -5.54 2.09
N SER A 55 -5.73 -4.76 1.69
CA SER A 55 -5.95 -3.53 0.92
C SER A 55 -6.59 -3.82 -0.44
N GLY A 56 -6.08 -4.80 -1.18
CA GLY A 56 -6.64 -5.24 -2.47
C GLY A 56 -8.06 -5.78 -2.33
N LEU A 57 -8.29 -6.68 -1.37
CA LEU A 57 -9.63 -7.22 -1.10
C LEU A 57 -10.63 -6.12 -0.76
N SER A 58 -10.23 -5.15 0.08
CA SER A 58 -11.08 -3.99 0.40
C SER A 58 -11.38 -3.13 -0.82
N ALA A 59 -10.43 -2.97 -1.74
CA ALA A 59 -10.59 -2.19 -2.97
C ALA A 59 -11.56 -2.86 -3.95
N VAL A 60 -11.49 -4.19 -4.10
CA VAL A 60 -12.40 -4.98 -4.94
C VAL A 60 -13.83 -4.94 -4.41
N ILE A 61 -14.03 -5.11 -3.11
CA ILE A 61 -15.37 -5.03 -2.51
C ILE A 61 -15.94 -3.61 -2.68
N PHE A 62 -15.11 -2.59 -2.47
CA PHE A 62 -15.52 -1.20 -2.67
C PHE A 62 -15.89 -0.91 -4.13
N PHE A 63 -15.14 -1.48 -5.08
CA PHE A 63 -15.41 -1.35 -6.51
C PHE A 63 -16.76 -1.99 -6.86
N ARG A 64 -17.00 -3.23 -6.43
CA ARG A 64 -18.29 -3.91 -6.66
C ARG A 64 -19.47 -3.12 -6.10
N ASN A 65 -19.36 -2.61 -4.88
CA ASN A 65 -20.42 -1.79 -4.28
C ASN A 65 -20.70 -0.51 -5.08
N ARG A 66 -19.67 0.10 -5.66
CA ARG A 66 -19.82 1.28 -6.53
C ARG A 66 -20.42 0.95 -7.88
N LEU A 67 -20.09 -0.20 -8.47
CA LEU A 67 -20.76 -0.69 -9.67
C LEU A 67 -22.25 -0.90 -9.42
N THR A 68 -22.63 -1.61 -8.36
CA THR A 68 -24.05 -1.80 -8.00
C THR A 68 -24.77 -0.48 -7.74
N LYS A 69 -24.09 0.50 -7.11
CA LYS A 69 -24.65 1.84 -6.93
C LYS A 69 -24.85 2.54 -8.29
N ALA A 70 -23.90 2.42 -9.21
CA ALA A 70 -23.98 3.04 -10.52
C ALA A 70 -25.09 2.42 -11.38
N GLU A 71 -25.35 1.12 -11.24
CA GLU A 71 -26.47 0.44 -11.91
C GLU A 71 -27.83 0.85 -11.32
N ALA A 72 -27.90 1.11 -10.00
CA ALA A 72 -29.15 1.38 -9.30
C ALA A 72 -29.54 2.88 -9.25
N SER A 73 -28.67 3.80 -9.66
CA SER A 73 -28.90 5.24 -9.50
C SER A 73 -28.80 6.01 -10.81
N ILE A 74 -29.66 7.02 -10.98
CA ILE A 74 -29.67 7.90 -12.16
C ILE A 74 -28.51 8.93 -12.08
N GLU A 75 -28.07 9.28 -10.87
CA GLU A 75 -27.08 10.34 -10.62
C GLU A 75 -25.62 9.85 -10.70
N TYR A 76 -25.38 8.55 -10.48
CA TYR A 76 -24.03 7.98 -10.42
C TYR A 76 -23.82 7.02 -11.58
N SER A 77 -22.89 7.31 -12.48
CA SER A 77 -22.66 6.52 -13.69
C SER A 77 -21.40 5.66 -13.61
N LEU A 78 -21.32 4.63 -14.45
CA LEU A 78 -20.13 3.79 -14.58
C LEU A 78 -18.87 4.59 -14.98
N GLU A 79 -19.02 5.62 -15.82
CA GLU A 79 -17.92 6.49 -16.22
C GLU A 79 -17.35 7.29 -15.04
N GLN A 80 -18.22 7.70 -14.10
CA GLN A 80 -17.76 8.34 -12.87
C GLN A 80 -16.96 7.36 -11.99
N VAL A 81 -17.42 6.11 -11.86
CA VAL A 81 -16.69 5.05 -11.13
C VAL A 81 -15.29 4.86 -11.72
N LYS A 82 -15.19 4.69 -13.06
CA LYS A 82 -13.91 4.53 -13.75
C LYS A 82 -12.99 5.72 -13.52
N ARG A 83 -13.49 6.95 -13.69
CA ARG A 83 -12.69 8.16 -13.53
C ARG A 83 -12.15 8.31 -12.11
N GLU A 84 -12.95 7.98 -11.09
CA GLU A 84 -12.52 8.03 -9.70
C GLU A 84 -11.39 7.03 -9.40
N TYR A 85 -11.47 5.81 -9.96
CA TYR A 85 -10.42 4.80 -9.80
C TYR A 85 -9.16 5.17 -10.57
N LEU A 86 -9.27 5.60 -11.84
CA LEU A 86 -8.14 6.08 -12.62
C LEU A 86 -7.44 7.28 -11.98
N PHE A 87 -8.21 8.22 -11.43
CA PHE A 87 -7.65 9.35 -10.71
C PHE A 87 -6.88 8.90 -9.46
N ARG A 88 -7.42 7.95 -8.70
CA ARG A 88 -6.73 7.39 -7.54
C ARG A 88 -5.47 6.62 -7.94
N ALA A 89 -5.53 5.80 -8.98
CA ALA A 89 -4.39 5.09 -9.53
C ALA A 89 -3.29 6.06 -9.96
N LEU A 90 -3.65 7.14 -10.67
CA LEU A 90 -2.74 8.19 -11.10
C LEU A 90 -2.06 8.90 -9.93
N LEU A 91 -2.81 9.23 -8.87
CA LEU A 91 -2.23 9.84 -7.67
C LEU A 91 -1.20 8.91 -7.01
N ILE A 92 -1.52 7.62 -6.87
CA ILE A 92 -0.58 6.63 -6.31
C ILE A 92 0.64 6.50 -7.21
N PHE A 93 0.45 6.47 -8.53
CA PHE A 93 1.52 6.37 -9.51
C PHE A 93 2.50 7.56 -9.43
N ILE A 94 1.97 8.79 -9.38
CA ILE A 94 2.78 10.00 -9.26
C ILE A 94 3.60 9.99 -7.96
N VAL A 95 2.96 9.66 -6.83
CA VAL A 95 3.67 9.56 -5.54
C VAL A 95 4.74 8.48 -5.57
N ALA A 96 4.45 7.33 -6.18
CA ALA A 96 5.40 6.24 -6.35
C ALA A 96 6.61 6.65 -7.19
N LEU A 97 6.39 7.37 -8.30
CA LEU A 97 7.47 7.89 -9.14
C LEU A 97 8.32 8.91 -8.40
N ILE A 98 7.70 9.90 -7.73
CA ILE A 98 8.44 10.91 -6.96
C ILE A 98 9.33 10.24 -5.90
N TYR A 99 8.76 9.30 -5.14
CA TYR A 99 9.51 8.59 -4.10
C TYR A 99 10.67 7.80 -4.70
N ASN A 100 10.42 6.97 -5.71
CA ASN A 100 11.45 6.13 -6.35
C ASN A 100 12.54 6.96 -7.05
N SER A 101 12.18 8.08 -7.67
CA SER A 101 13.16 9.02 -8.24
C SER A 101 14.01 9.68 -7.15
N ALA A 102 13.42 10.08 -6.03
CA ALA A 102 14.17 10.65 -4.92
C ALA A 102 15.18 9.65 -4.32
N THR A 103 14.80 8.38 -4.16
CA THR A 103 15.72 7.33 -3.72
C THR A 103 16.81 7.04 -4.75
N ALA A 104 16.50 7.00 -6.04
CA ALA A 104 17.49 6.79 -7.10
C ALA A 104 18.54 7.92 -7.12
N ILE A 105 18.10 9.18 -6.99
CA ILE A 105 19.00 10.34 -6.92
C ILE A 105 19.84 10.29 -5.63
N GLY A 106 19.21 10.03 -4.49
CA GLY A 106 19.89 10.01 -3.19
C GLY A 106 20.91 8.87 -3.03
N THR A 107 20.79 7.80 -3.81
CA THR A 107 21.72 6.66 -3.80
C THR A 107 22.71 6.67 -4.97
N LEU A 108 22.60 7.63 -5.89
CA LEU A 108 23.39 7.72 -7.14
C LEU A 108 23.34 6.44 -8.00
N ASP A 109 22.29 5.64 -7.84
CA ASP A 109 22.10 4.38 -8.53
C ASP A 109 20.73 4.37 -9.22
N PRO A 110 20.70 4.49 -10.57
CA PRO A 110 19.48 4.51 -11.35
C PRO A 110 18.59 3.28 -11.18
N LEU A 111 19.15 2.12 -10.80
CA LEU A 111 18.39 0.89 -10.62
C LEU A 111 17.45 0.96 -9.41
N ASN A 112 17.72 1.87 -8.46
CA ASN A 112 16.90 2.05 -7.27
C ASN A 112 15.51 2.66 -7.55
N ILE A 113 15.26 3.13 -8.77
CA ILE A 113 13.92 3.54 -9.20
C ILE A 113 12.90 2.38 -9.20
N TRP A 114 13.40 1.13 -9.22
CA TRP A 114 12.57 -0.08 -9.19
C TRP A 114 12.54 -0.77 -7.82
N LYS A 115 13.34 -0.32 -6.85
CA LYS A 115 13.44 -1.00 -5.54
C LYS A 115 12.13 -0.97 -4.77
N TRP A 116 11.38 0.13 -4.85
CA TRP A 116 10.05 0.24 -4.26
C TRP A 116 8.98 0.07 -5.33
N PHE A 117 8.91 -1.14 -5.89
CA PHE A 117 7.93 -1.50 -6.92
C PHE A 117 6.51 -1.63 -6.38
N ILE A 118 6.32 -1.87 -5.07
CA ILE A 118 5.00 -2.13 -4.48
C ILE A 118 3.99 -1.00 -4.78
N PRO A 119 4.29 0.30 -4.54
CA PRO A 119 3.39 1.39 -4.91
C PRO A 119 3.11 1.48 -6.42
N LEU A 120 4.09 1.17 -7.28
CA LEU A 120 3.92 1.14 -8.74
C LEU A 120 2.95 0.03 -9.14
N THR A 121 3.12 -1.17 -8.59
CA THR A 121 2.23 -2.32 -8.84
C THR A 121 0.81 -2.02 -8.36
N ILE A 122 0.64 -1.40 -7.19
CA ILE A 122 -0.67 -0.98 -6.69
C ILE A 122 -1.34 -0.01 -7.67
N ALA A 123 -0.61 0.99 -8.16
CA ALA A 123 -1.16 1.95 -9.11
C ALA A 123 -1.59 1.30 -10.43
N ILE A 124 -0.82 0.35 -10.96
CA ILE A 124 -1.14 -0.34 -12.23
C ILE A 124 -2.31 -1.33 -12.05
N SER A 125 -2.45 -1.93 -10.87
CA SER A 125 -3.47 -2.95 -10.61
C SER A 125 -4.85 -2.40 -10.23
N LEU A 126 -4.96 -1.09 -10.02
CA LEU A 126 -6.16 -0.41 -9.53
C LEU A 126 -7.03 0.11 -10.68
#